data_AF-A0A8H6CHH1-F1
#
_entry.id   AF-A0A8H6CHH1-F1
#
_cell.length_a   1.000
_cell.length_b   1.000
_cell.length_c   1.000
_cell.angle_alpha   90.00
_cell.angle_beta   90.00
_cell.angle_gamma   90.00
#
_symmetry.space_group_name_H-M   'P 1'
#
loop_
_entity.id
_entity.type
_entity.pdbx_description
1 polymer ?
#
loop_
_entity_poly.entity_id
_entity_poly.type
_entity_poly.pdbx_seq_one_letter_code
_entity_poly.pdbx_strand_id
1 'polypeptide(L)'
;MPDALSKTIPIWCAVINRLLFGEMHESHKLGTPKEVVGASEHAQIEALLYGFVDDVKDLGLDLSSLRSVLKKPLRPSWVTHDSTSTHETGPSTHYHTIICCTASRRVFGAEMSEDGYIQGAGDDSEGWSNGLTPTLFWRHSEQLLAAVEVDMPCLIQGLTTTHQDHGAASSDAVKLGLTRLHIGTLSSAAQAEQYDGIVICGDATPSMPDQKAKDETGKRTLDLLCGNGKLGSRALRSQLPRIPPFIASLPDYGSPPKILFVCPTGKDLSVGTALTVLCLFFDNKYRFSRHATSTPIDKALIRRRLALITTAKPDTNPSRSTLQSVHSFLMPRLE
;
A
#
# COMPACT_ATOMS: atom_id res chain seq x y z
N MET A 1 -3.49 -2.39 25.69
CA MET A 1 -2.63 -2.83 24.57
C MET A 1 -3.52 -3.44 23.49
N PRO A 2 -3.35 -3.06 22.22
CA PRO A 2 -4.13 -3.64 21.11
C PRO A 2 -3.74 -5.11 20.87
N ASP A 3 -4.73 -6.00 20.82
CA ASP A 3 -4.51 -7.45 20.68
C ASP A 3 -3.76 -7.78 19.36
N ALA A 4 -4.21 -7.22 18.23
CA ALA A 4 -3.60 -7.47 16.93
C ALA A 4 -2.12 -7.06 16.86
N LEU A 5 -1.76 -5.89 17.39
CA LEU A 5 -0.38 -5.38 17.36
C LEU A 5 0.54 -6.14 18.33
N SER A 6 -0.01 -6.63 19.44
CA SER A 6 0.74 -7.43 20.43
C SER A 6 1.32 -8.73 19.86
N LYS A 7 0.73 -9.23 18.76
CA LYS A 7 1.15 -10.43 18.04
C LYS A 7 1.94 -10.05 16.79
N THR A 8 1.40 -9.12 16.00
CA THR A 8 1.94 -8.75 14.69
C THR A 8 3.35 -8.17 14.78
N ILE A 9 3.61 -7.21 15.69
CA ILE A 9 4.93 -6.56 15.77
C ILE A 9 6.03 -7.56 16.19
N PRO A 10 5.82 -8.42 17.22
CA PRO A 10 6.78 -9.47 17.53
C PRO A 10 7.01 -10.47 16.39
N ILE A 11 5.97 -10.85 15.63
CA ILE A 11 6.11 -11.72 14.46
C ILE A 11 7.05 -11.08 13.44
N TRP A 12 6.81 -9.81 13.07
CA TRP A 12 7.67 -9.08 12.14
C TRP A 12 9.11 -9.00 12.62
N CYS A 13 9.33 -8.66 13.89
CA CYS A 13 10.68 -8.61 14.47
C CYS A 13 11.39 -9.97 14.36
N ALA A 14 10.72 -11.06 14.74
CA ALA A 14 11.30 -12.40 14.69
C ALA A 14 11.60 -12.86 13.25
N VAL A 15 10.68 -12.64 12.31
CA VAL A 15 10.87 -13.00 10.89
C VAL A 15 12.03 -12.22 10.26
N ILE A 16 12.06 -10.90 10.44
CA ILE A 16 13.16 -10.06 9.94
C ILE A 16 14.49 -10.45 10.58
N ASN A 17 14.50 -10.76 11.88
CA ASN A 17 15.71 -11.21 12.55
C ASN A 17 16.25 -12.53 12.00
N ARG A 18 15.37 -13.51 11.77
CA ARG A 18 15.72 -14.80 11.14
C ARG A 18 16.26 -14.64 9.72
N LEU A 19 15.73 -13.67 8.96
CA LEU A 19 16.15 -13.41 7.59
C LEU A 19 17.50 -12.71 7.48
N LEU A 20 17.75 -11.73 8.34
CA LEU A 20 18.89 -10.81 8.20
C LEU A 20 20.06 -11.13 9.13
N PHE A 21 19.81 -11.80 10.25
CA PHE A 21 20.80 -12.06 11.30
C PHE A 21 20.89 -13.55 11.59
N GLY A 22 21.12 -14.37 10.56
CA GLY A 22 21.20 -15.83 10.67
C GLY A 22 22.25 -16.32 11.67
N GLU A 23 23.30 -15.52 11.89
CA GLU A 23 24.38 -15.76 12.84
C GLU A 23 23.99 -15.54 14.31
N MET A 24 22.91 -14.79 14.57
CA MET A 24 22.45 -14.43 15.93
C MET A 24 21.18 -15.19 16.32
N HIS A 25 21.30 -16.48 16.59
CA HIS A 25 20.17 -17.35 16.92
C HIS A 25 19.31 -16.86 18.11
N GLU A 26 19.92 -16.22 19.11
CA GLU A 26 19.18 -15.65 20.24
C GLU A 26 18.18 -14.56 19.81
N SER A 27 18.44 -13.87 18.70
CA SER A 27 17.54 -12.85 18.16
C SER A 27 16.33 -13.41 17.40
N HIS A 28 16.31 -14.73 17.13
CA HIS A 28 15.26 -15.39 16.33
C HIS A 28 14.03 -15.77 17.16
N LYS A 29 14.14 -15.66 18.48
CA LYS A 29 13.07 -15.98 19.44
C LYS A 29 11.91 -15.00 19.31
N LEU A 30 10.70 -15.51 19.40
CA LEU A 30 9.50 -14.68 19.41
C LEU A 30 9.41 -13.90 20.73
N GLY A 31 9.17 -12.58 20.65
CA GLY A 31 9.12 -11.70 21.82
C GLY A 31 7.73 -11.14 22.11
N THR A 32 6.72 -12.00 22.36
CA THR A 32 5.36 -11.50 22.68
C THR A 32 5.23 -11.05 24.15
N PRO A 33 4.40 -10.03 24.42
CA PRO A 33 4.06 -9.62 25.78
C PRO A 33 3.20 -10.67 26.48
N LYS A 34 3.66 -11.19 27.62
CA LYS A 34 3.03 -12.31 28.34
C LYS A 34 1.70 -11.94 29.00
N GLU A 35 1.46 -10.64 29.20
CA GLU A 35 0.28 -10.09 29.85
C GLU A 35 -0.96 -10.16 28.95
N VAL A 36 -0.77 -10.34 27.64
CA VAL A 36 -1.86 -10.39 26.64
C VAL A 36 -1.77 -11.63 25.76
N VAL A 37 -0.57 -12.10 25.42
CA VAL A 37 -0.39 -13.32 24.63
C VAL A 37 -0.04 -14.48 25.55
N GLY A 38 -0.97 -15.42 25.70
CA GLY A 38 -0.79 -16.61 26.53
C GLY A 38 0.27 -17.58 25.96
N ALA A 39 0.83 -18.44 26.81
CA ALA A 39 1.91 -19.36 26.41
C ALA A 39 1.52 -20.32 25.27
N SER A 40 0.27 -20.80 25.25
CA SER A 40 -0.23 -21.67 24.17
C SER A 40 -0.30 -20.93 22.83
N GLU A 41 -0.82 -19.70 22.84
CA GLU A 41 -0.90 -18.86 21.63
C GLU A 41 0.50 -18.47 21.13
N HIS A 42 1.40 -18.11 22.04
CA HIS A 42 2.80 -17.84 21.73
C HIS A 42 3.46 -19.02 21.00
N ALA A 43 3.29 -20.24 21.51
CA ALA A 43 3.86 -21.44 20.90
C ALA A 43 3.27 -21.73 19.51
N GLN A 44 1.96 -21.50 19.32
CA GLN A 44 1.30 -21.65 18.02
C GLN A 44 1.83 -20.63 17.01
N ILE A 45 2.01 -19.37 17.42
CA ILE A 45 2.59 -18.33 16.56
C ILE A 45 4.04 -18.69 16.20
N GLU A 46 4.84 -19.11 17.19
CA GLU A 46 6.25 -19.46 16.98
C GLU A 46 6.42 -20.61 15.96
N ALA A 47 5.52 -21.60 15.99
CA ALA A 47 5.50 -22.70 15.02
C ALA A 47 5.27 -22.24 13.57
N LEU A 48 4.53 -21.14 13.36
CA LEU A 48 4.24 -20.58 12.03
C LEU A 48 5.37 -19.72 11.47
N LEU A 49 6.33 -19.29 12.29
CA LEU A 49 7.38 -18.35 11.88
C LEU A 49 8.24 -18.86 10.71
N TYR A 50 8.46 -20.17 10.60
CA TYR A 50 9.20 -20.73 9.46
C TYR A 50 8.48 -20.50 8.12
N GLY A 51 7.16 -20.72 8.09
CA GLY A 51 6.35 -20.44 6.90
C GLY A 51 6.36 -18.96 6.54
N PHE A 52 6.29 -18.07 7.53
CA PHE A 52 6.39 -16.62 7.27
C PHE A 52 7.77 -16.19 6.75
N VAL A 53 8.85 -16.81 7.23
CA VAL A 53 10.20 -16.58 6.70
C VAL A 53 10.27 -16.99 5.24
N ASP A 54 9.70 -18.13 4.87
CA ASP A 54 9.68 -18.60 3.48
C ASP A 54 8.80 -17.72 2.58
N ASP A 55 7.61 -17.33 3.06
CA ASP A 55 6.73 -16.38 2.36
C ASP A 55 7.45 -15.05 2.03
N VAL A 56 8.28 -14.54 2.95
CA VAL A 56 9.05 -13.30 2.72
C VAL A 56 10.23 -13.54 1.76
N LYS A 57 10.88 -14.70 1.80
CA LYS A 57 11.94 -15.04 0.81
C LYS A 57 11.38 -15.12 -0.60
N ASP A 58 10.18 -15.66 -0.76
CA ASP A 58 9.50 -15.79 -2.05
C ASP A 58 9.18 -14.43 -2.70
N LEU A 59 9.12 -13.35 -1.90
CA LEU A 59 9.02 -11.99 -2.43
C LEU A 59 10.29 -11.53 -3.17
N GLY A 60 11.41 -12.26 -3.07
CA GLY A 60 12.65 -11.97 -3.78
C GLY A 60 13.21 -10.58 -3.45
N LEU A 61 13.12 -10.16 -2.19
CA LEU A 61 13.61 -8.88 -1.70
C LEU A 61 15.15 -8.85 -1.70
N ASP A 62 15.73 -7.65 -1.87
CA ASP A 62 17.17 -7.45 -1.69
C ASP A 62 17.53 -7.42 -0.20
N LEU A 63 17.66 -8.63 0.38
CA LEU A 63 18.03 -8.81 1.78
C LEU A 63 19.45 -8.28 2.07
N SER A 64 20.34 -8.23 1.08
CA SER A 64 21.70 -7.74 1.26
C SER A 64 21.71 -6.23 1.47
N SER A 65 20.95 -5.49 0.64
CA SER A 65 20.74 -4.06 0.84
C SER A 65 20.05 -3.78 2.18
N LEU A 66 19.01 -4.54 2.53
CA LEU A 66 18.33 -4.37 3.81
C LEU A 66 19.26 -4.62 5.01
N ARG A 67 20.08 -5.68 4.97
CA ARG A 67 21.10 -5.98 5.99
C ARG A 67 22.19 -4.90 6.06
N SER A 68 22.47 -4.22 4.95
CA SER A 68 23.40 -3.11 4.91
C SER A 68 22.87 -1.88 5.67
N VAL A 69 21.55 -1.71 5.77
CA VAL A 69 20.92 -0.63 6.53
C VAL A 69 20.65 -1.06 7.97
N LEU A 70 20.02 -2.22 8.16
CA LEU A 70 19.68 -2.72 9.48
C LEU A 70 20.87 -3.49 10.09
N LYS A 71 21.60 -2.80 10.97
CA LYS A 71 22.85 -3.32 11.55
C LYS A 71 22.68 -4.20 12.79
N LYS A 72 21.53 -4.10 13.48
CA LYS A 72 21.23 -4.84 14.71
C LYS A 72 19.83 -5.45 14.64
N PRO A 73 19.60 -6.60 15.30
CA PRO A 73 18.29 -7.24 15.36
C PRO A 73 17.25 -6.35 16.04
N LEU A 74 15.99 -6.53 15.63
CA LEU A 74 14.83 -5.82 16.16
C LEU A 74 14.35 -6.48 17.45
N ARG A 75 13.96 -5.67 18.44
CA ARG A 75 13.33 -6.16 19.67
C ARG A 75 12.12 -5.31 20.05
N PRO A 76 10.91 -5.87 20.11
CA PRO A 76 9.74 -5.12 20.54
C PRO A 76 9.80 -4.84 22.05
N SER A 77 9.35 -3.66 22.45
CA SER A 77 9.17 -3.24 23.84
C SER A 77 7.86 -2.47 23.96
N TRP A 78 7.03 -2.85 24.93
CA TRP A 78 5.73 -2.21 25.13
C TRP A 78 5.79 -1.18 26.24
N VAL A 79 5.23 0.00 25.98
CA VAL A 79 5.06 1.08 26.96
C VAL A 79 3.57 1.28 27.14
N THR A 80 3.09 1.04 28.35
CA THR A 80 1.68 1.21 28.71
C THR A 80 1.51 2.39 29.65
N HIS A 81 0.28 2.90 29.77
CA HIS A 81 -0.06 3.92 30.77
C HIS A 81 0.40 3.54 32.19
N ASP A 82 0.31 2.26 32.55
CA ASP A 82 0.66 1.77 33.89
C ASP A 82 2.15 1.37 34.01
N SER A 83 2.95 1.60 32.96
CA SER A 83 4.39 1.29 32.98
C SER A 83 5.11 2.28 33.89
N THR A 84 5.49 1.81 35.08
CA THR A 84 6.18 2.61 36.13
C THR A 84 7.68 2.75 35.90
N SER A 85 8.26 2.03 34.94
CA SER A 85 9.70 2.04 34.70
C SER A 85 10.10 3.02 33.61
N THR A 86 11.12 3.82 33.92
CA THR A 86 12.02 4.42 32.95
C THR A 86 12.53 3.29 32.06
N HIS A 87 12.05 3.19 30.81
CA HIS A 87 12.77 2.42 29.80
C HIS A 87 14.24 2.82 29.88
N GLU A 88 15.17 1.88 29.74
CA GLU A 88 16.59 2.23 29.56
C GLU A 88 16.64 3.26 28.42
N THR A 89 16.81 4.53 28.78
CA THR A 89 16.67 5.68 27.88
C THR A 89 17.87 5.81 26.94
N GLY A 90 18.77 4.83 26.98
CA GLY A 90 19.94 4.72 26.13
C GLY A 90 19.71 3.77 24.95
N PRO A 91 20.28 4.06 23.77
CA PRO A 91 20.26 3.11 22.66
C PRO A 91 20.96 1.82 23.08
N SER A 92 20.25 0.70 23.04
CA SER A 92 20.87 -0.61 23.28
C SER A 92 22.02 -0.84 22.29
N THR A 93 23.15 -1.30 22.80
CA THR A 93 24.30 -1.68 21.96
C THR A 93 24.00 -2.93 21.13
N HIS A 94 23.07 -3.79 21.58
CA HIS A 94 22.82 -5.10 21.01
C HIS A 94 21.61 -5.18 20.08
N TYR A 95 20.58 -4.35 20.28
CA TYR A 95 19.32 -4.42 19.53
C TYR A 95 18.83 -3.04 19.08
N HIS A 96 18.04 -3.00 18.01
CA HIS A 96 17.14 -1.88 17.73
C HIS A 96 15.82 -2.13 18.46
N THR A 97 15.54 -1.32 19.48
CA THR A 97 14.28 -1.44 20.24
C THR A 97 13.15 -0.79 19.46
N ILE A 98 12.11 -1.57 19.15
CA ILE A 98 10.85 -1.09 18.59
C ILE A 98 9.93 -0.77 19.76
N ILE A 99 9.74 0.52 20.04
CA ILE A 99 8.94 0.99 21.16
C ILE A 99 7.47 1.09 20.72
N CYS A 100 6.63 0.22 21.29
CA CYS A 100 5.20 0.16 21.04
C CYS A 100 4.45 0.84 22.20
N CYS A 101 4.03 2.09 21.99
CA CYS A 101 3.33 2.87 23.01
C CYS A 101 1.81 2.65 22.92
N THR A 102 1.16 2.35 24.04
CA THR A 102 -0.30 2.38 24.18
C THR A 102 -0.69 3.54 25.09
N ALA A 103 -1.21 4.61 24.50
CA ALA A 103 -1.64 5.80 25.23
C ALA A 103 -2.99 5.59 25.96
N SER A 104 -3.83 4.67 25.47
CA SER A 104 -5.15 4.44 26.06
C SER A 104 -5.11 3.54 27.30
N ARG A 105 -5.99 3.84 28.26
CA ARG A 105 -6.25 3.00 29.44
C ARG A 105 -6.73 1.60 29.03
N ARG A 106 -6.41 0.59 29.83
CA ARG A 106 -6.99 -0.76 29.68
C ARG A 106 -8.37 -0.77 30.33
N VAL A 107 -9.35 -1.33 29.63
CA VAL A 107 -10.73 -1.47 30.13
C VAL A 107 -11.05 -2.96 30.25
N PHE A 108 -11.61 -3.38 31.39
CA PHE A 108 -12.04 -4.76 31.62
C PHE A 108 -13.55 -4.87 31.30
N GLY A 109 -13.91 -5.26 30.08
CA GLY A 109 -15.33 -5.41 29.69
C GLY A 109 -15.54 -5.50 28.18
N ALA A 110 -16.79 -5.78 27.78
CA ALA A 110 -17.26 -5.68 26.40
C ALA A 110 -17.86 -4.29 26.12
N GLU A 111 -18.06 -3.95 24.85
CA GLU A 111 -18.43 -2.63 24.29
C GLU A 111 -19.58 -1.89 25.02
N MET A 112 -20.49 -2.63 25.68
CA MET A 112 -21.66 -2.08 26.36
C MET A 112 -21.39 -1.49 27.76
N SER A 113 -20.19 -1.71 28.33
CA SER A 113 -19.92 -1.36 29.73
C SER A 113 -19.32 0.04 29.95
N GLU A 114 -18.71 0.65 28.93
CA GLU A 114 -17.89 1.87 29.08
C GLU A 114 -18.12 2.86 27.93
N ASP A 115 -19.37 3.32 27.81
CA ASP A 115 -19.77 4.45 26.96
C ASP A 115 -19.34 4.34 25.47
N GLY A 116 -19.30 3.10 24.96
CA GLY A 116 -18.94 2.82 23.57
C GLY A 116 -17.44 2.80 23.27
N TYR A 117 -16.54 2.87 24.26
CA TYR A 117 -15.10 2.71 24.03
C TYR A 117 -14.75 1.27 23.64
N ILE A 118 -14.27 1.08 22.41
CA ILE A 118 -13.82 -0.20 21.88
C ILE A 118 -12.30 -0.28 21.97
N GLN A 119 -11.78 -1.09 22.90
CA GLN A 119 -10.34 -1.29 23.05
C GLN A 119 -9.74 -1.90 21.78
N GLY A 120 -8.80 -1.18 21.16
CA GLY A 120 -8.10 -1.64 19.96
C GLY A 120 -8.59 -1.04 18.65
N ALA A 121 -9.64 -0.22 18.64
CA ALA A 121 -10.17 0.45 17.44
C ALA A 121 -9.26 1.54 16.82
N GLY A 122 -8.08 1.78 17.42
CA GLY A 122 -7.12 2.78 16.94
C GLY A 122 -6.26 2.31 15.76
N ASP A 123 -6.49 1.12 15.21
CA ASP A 123 -5.77 0.59 14.05
C ASP A 123 -6.35 1.05 12.70
N ASP A 124 -7.64 1.39 12.64
CA ASP A 124 -8.31 1.91 11.43
C ASP A 124 -8.41 3.45 11.43
N SER A 125 -7.27 4.12 11.25
CA SER A 125 -7.24 5.58 11.17
C SER A 125 -8.07 6.18 10.04
N GLU A 126 -8.38 5.41 8.99
CA GLU A 126 -9.20 5.90 7.88
C GLU A 126 -10.65 6.14 8.33
N GLY A 127 -11.16 5.35 9.27
CA GLY A 127 -12.51 5.46 9.79
C GLY A 127 -12.76 6.64 10.74
N TRP A 128 -11.73 7.14 11.45
CA TRP A 128 -11.89 8.17 12.49
C TRP A 128 -11.08 9.46 12.27
N SER A 129 -10.06 9.46 11.41
CA SER A 129 -9.20 10.64 11.22
C SER A 129 -9.89 11.81 10.54
N ASN A 130 -11.05 11.62 9.90
CA ASN A 130 -11.72 12.65 9.09
C ASN A 130 -10.79 13.30 8.03
N GLY A 131 -9.83 12.52 7.50
CA GLY A 131 -8.86 13.01 6.52
C GLY A 131 -7.65 13.74 7.11
N LEU A 132 -7.55 13.83 8.45
CA LEU A 132 -6.37 14.37 9.13
C LEU A 132 -5.16 13.48 8.87
N THR A 133 -4.14 14.04 8.22
CA THR A 133 -2.86 13.35 7.99
C THR A 133 -1.85 13.70 9.08
N PRO A 134 -0.81 12.87 9.32
CA PRO A 134 0.26 13.21 10.27
C PRO A 134 0.92 14.56 9.97
N THR A 135 1.14 14.87 8.69
CA THR A 135 1.73 16.15 8.26
C THR A 135 0.83 17.33 8.60
N LEU A 136 -0.48 17.19 8.42
CA LEU A 136 -1.46 18.19 8.81
C LEU A 136 -1.49 18.35 10.34
N PHE A 137 -1.53 17.24 11.07
CA PHE A 137 -1.54 17.26 12.52
C PHE A 137 -0.33 18.02 13.08
N TRP A 138 0.89 17.65 12.68
CA TRP A 138 2.10 18.30 13.20
C TRP A 138 2.22 19.77 12.80
N ARG A 139 1.70 20.16 11.63
CA ARG A 139 1.68 21.56 11.20
C ARG A 139 0.71 22.42 12.03
N HIS A 140 -0.38 21.83 12.49
CA HIS A 140 -1.45 22.52 13.22
C HIS A 140 -1.62 22.00 14.65
N SER A 141 -0.56 21.42 15.25
CA SER A 141 -0.67 20.65 16.48
C SER A 141 -1.13 21.48 17.66
N GLU A 142 -0.66 22.73 17.78
CA GLU A 142 -1.07 23.63 18.85
C GLU A 142 -2.57 23.92 18.79
N GLN A 143 -3.09 24.19 17.59
CA GLN A 143 -4.51 24.46 17.37
C GLN A 143 -5.37 23.22 17.61
N LEU A 144 -4.94 22.06 17.12
CA LEU A 144 -5.67 20.79 17.26
C LEU A 144 -5.68 20.31 18.71
N LEU A 145 -4.59 20.47 19.45
CA LEU A 145 -4.49 20.06 20.85
C LEU A 145 -5.20 21.05 21.81
N ALA A 146 -5.41 22.31 21.39
CA ALA A 146 -6.13 23.31 22.17
C ALA A 146 -7.65 23.32 21.91
N ALA A 147 -8.12 22.68 20.84
CA ALA A 147 -9.53 22.67 20.45
C ALA A 147 -10.40 21.80 21.38
N VAL A 148 -11.67 22.17 21.52
CA VAL A 148 -12.66 21.35 22.21
C VAL A 148 -13.09 20.20 21.30
N GLU A 149 -13.31 19.01 21.87
CA GLU A 149 -13.63 17.78 21.13
C GLU A 149 -14.84 17.94 20.18
N VAL A 150 -15.86 18.71 20.57
CA VAL A 150 -17.05 18.97 19.74
C VAL A 150 -16.73 19.72 18.44
N ASP A 151 -15.71 20.56 18.46
CA ASP A 151 -15.31 21.39 17.32
C ASP A 151 -14.28 20.68 16.42
N MET A 152 -13.70 19.56 16.89
CA MET A 152 -12.63 18.84 16.19
C MET A 152 -13.02 18.41 14.76
N PRO A 153 -14.20 17.83 14.48
CA PRO A 153 -14.57 17.45 13.12
C PRO A 153 -14.59 18.64 12.16
N CYS A 154 -15.16 19.77 12.59
CA CYS A 154 -15.24 21.00 11.78
C CYS A 154 -13.84 21.60 11.55
N LEU A 155 -13.01 21.63 12.60
CA LEU A 155 -11.64 22.09 12.52
C LEU A 155 -10.80 21.25 11.54
N ILE A 156 -10.87 19.91 11.66
CA ILE A 156 -10.18 18.99 10.73
C ILE A 156 -10.67 19.21 9.29
N GLN A 157 -11.97 19.36 9.08
CA GLN A 157 -12.54 19.61 7.76
C GLN A 157 -12.05 20.95 7.17
N GLY A 158 -12.00 22.01 7.99
CA GLY A 158 -11.45 23.31 7.59
C GLY A 158 -9.97 23.22 7.20
N LEU A 159 -9.16 22.52 7.99
CA LEU A 159 -7.73 22.31 7.72
C LEU A 159 -7.50 21.47 6.47
N THR A 160 -8.27 20.41 6.26
CA THR A 160 -8.15 19.55 5.07
C THR A 160 -8.56 20.28 3.79
N THR A 161 -9.62 21.09 3.83
CA THR A 161 -10.06 21.91 2.69
C THR A 161 -9.04 22.99 2.35
N THR A 162 -8.57 23.75 3.36
CA THR A 162 -7.56 24.80 3.17
C THR A 162 -6.25 24.24 2.63
N HIS A 163 -5.88 23.02 3.03
CA HIS A 163 -4.68 22.35 2.53
C HIS A 163 -4.87 21.76 1.13
N GLN A 164 -6.09 21.37 0.73
CA GLN A 164 -6.39 21.03 -0.67
C GLN A 164 -6.36 22.26 -1.59
N ASP A 165 -6.73 23.43 -1.07
CA ASP A 165 -6.72 24.71 -1.81
C ASP A 165 -5.32 25.33 -1.93
N HIS A 166 -4.48 25.24 -0.88
CA HIS A 166 -3.12 25.77 -0.88
C HIS A 166 -2.04 24.75 -1.23
N GLY A 167 -2.25 23.48 -0.93
CA GLY A 167 -1.52 22.36 -1.48
C GLY A 167 -2.35 21.78 -2.60
N ALA A 168 -2.24 22.37 -3.80
CA ALA A 168 -2.85 21.85 -5.02
C ALA A 168 -2.96 20.33 -4.92
N ALA A 169 -4.18 19.80 -4.78
CA ALA A 169 -4.44 18.36 -4.69
C ALA A 169 -3.48 17.67 -5.65
N SER A 170 -2.44 16.99 -5.13
CA SER A 170 -1.22 16.70 -5.89
C SER A 170 -1.61 16.15 -7.26
N SER A 171 -1.60 17.04 -8.25
CA SER A 171 -2.11 16.78 -9.60
C SER A 171 -1.12 15.92 -10.36
N ASP A 172 0.10 15.81 -9.82
CA ASP A 172 1.18 15.01 -10.32
C ASP A 172 0.92 13.54 -10.06
N ALA A 173 0.78 12.81 -11.17
CA ALA A 173 0.77 11.37 -11.14
C ALA A 173 2.06 10.82 -10.52
N VAL A 174 1.92 9.81 -9.67
CA VAL A 174 3.05 9.20 -8.95
C VAL A 174 3.75 8.19 -9.84
N LYS A 175 5.06 8.36 -10.03
CA LYS A 175 5.91 7.43 -10.78
C LYS A 175 6.14 6.13 -9.99
N LEU A 176 6.01 4.99 -10.67
CA LEU A 176 6.17 3.67 -10.07
C LEU A 176 7.63 3.20 -10.11
N GLY A 177 8.40 3.56 -9.07
CA GLY A 177 9.77 3.08 -8.87
C GLY A 177 10.71 3.35 -10.05
N LEU A 178 11.41 2.31 -10.51
CA LEU A 178 12.35 2.38 -11.65
C LEU A 178 11.67 2.37 -13.03
N THR A 179 10.34 2.27 -13.08
CA THR A 179 9.61 2.20 -14.35
C THR A 179 9.24 3.58 -14.89
N ARG A 180 8.70 3.65 -16.11
CA ARG A 180 8.10 4.87 -16.67
C ARG A 180 6.57 4.90 -16.56
N LEU A 181 6.02 4.07 -15.67
CA LEU A 181 4.59 4.02 -15.39
C LEU A 181 4.23 5.02 -14.29
N HIS A 182 3.08 5.67 -14.43
CA HIS A 182 2.58 6.66 -13.46
C HIS A 182 1.11 6.36 -13.11
N ILE A 183 0.71 6.62 -11.86
CA ILE A 183 -0.67 6.50 -11.40
C ILE A 183 -1.16 7.86 -10.93
N GLY A 184 -2.31 8.29 -11.44
CA GLY A 184 -2.94 9.56 -11.06
C GLY A 184 -4.46 9.46 -10.93
N THR A 185 -5.07 10.60 -10.67
CA THR A 185 -6.52 10.80 -10.69
C THR A 185 -6.97 11.24 -12.09
N LEU A 186 -8.28 11.37 -12.32
CA LEU A 186 -8.80 11.92 -13.59
C LEU A 186 -8.29 13.35 -13.86
N SER A 187 -8.01 14.15 -12.83
CA SER A 187 -7.44 15.49 -13.01
C SER A 187 -6.00 15.45 -13.55
N SER A 188 -5.23 14.39 -13.24
CA SER A 188 -3.89 14.19 -13.83
C SER A 188 -3.93 13.95 -15.34
N ALA A 189 -5.09 13.55 -15.90
CA ALA A 189 -5.23 13.39 -17.35
C ALA A 189 -5.10 14.72 -18.10
N ALA A 190 -5.30 15.87 -17.44
CA ALA A 190 -5.08 17.19 -18.03
C ALA A 190 -3.61 17.42 -18.44
N GLN A 191 -2.66 16.72 -17.82
CA GLN A 191 -1.23 16.75 -18.18
C GLN A 191 -0.88 15.73 -19.29
N ALA A 192 -1.84 15.39 -20.16
CA ALA A 192 -1.71 14.36 -21.20
C ALA A 192 -0.47 14.50 -22.09
N GLU A 193 0.03 15.73 -22.26
CA GLU A 193 1.15 16.04 -23.15
C GLU A 193 2.48 15.43 -22.72
N GLN A 194 2.60 15.08 -21.44
CA GLN A 194 3.84 14.56 -20.88
C GLN A 194 3.96 13.03 -20.97
N TYR A 195 2.98 12.35 -21.57
CA TYR A 195 2.86 10.90 -21.59
C TYR A 195 2.72 10.38 -23.03
N ASP A 196 3.37 9.25 -23.32
CA ASP A 196 3.29 8.58 -24.62
C ASP A 196 1.96 7.85 -24.79
N GLY A 197 1.33 7.45 -23.68
CA GLY A 197 0.02 6.81 -23.65
C GLY A 197 -0.72 7.01 -22.32
N ILE A 198 -2.04 7.07 -22.39
CA ILE A 198 -2.91 7.30 -21.21
C ILE A 198 -3.97 6.21 -21.17
N VAL A 199 -4.15 5.60 -20.01
CA VAL A 199 -5.17 4.58 -19.77
C VAL A 199 -6.15 5.09 -18.73
N ILE A 200 -7.39 5.34 -19.16
CA ILE A 200 -8.46 5.87 -18.33
C ILE A 200 -9.32 4.70 -17.85
N CYS A 201 -9.39 4.50 -16.54
CA CYS A 201 -10.15 3.43 -15.90
C CYS A 201 -11.35 4.03 -15.17
N GLY A 202 -12.53 3.97 -15.74
CA GLY A 202 -13.75 4.55 -15.16
C GLY A 202 -14.90 4.68 -16.16
N ASP A 203 -16.02 5.23 -15.70
CA ASP A 203 -17.10 5.64 -16.59
C ASP A 203 -16.59 6.80 -17.45
N ALA A 204 -16.79 6.70 -18.77
CA ALA A 204 -16.47 7.78 -19.69
C ALA A 204 -17.27 9.02 -19.29
N THR A 205 -16.61 10.16 -19.13
CA THR A 205 -17.31 11.45 -19.20
C THR A 205 -18.00 11.55 -20.57
N PRO A 206 -19.21 12.14 -20.66
CA PRO A 206 -19.93 12.25 -21.92
C PRO A 206 -19.28 13.35 -22.77
N SER A 207 -18.21 13.01 -23.48
CA SER A 207 -17.70 13.67 -24.70
C SER A 207 -16.28 13.20 -25.00
N MET A 208 -16.16 12.05 -25.66
CA MET A 208 -15.24 11.92 -26.79
C MET A 208 -15.93 11.00 -27.81
N PRO A 209 -16.25 11.50 -29.03
CA PRO A 209 -16.91 10.70 -30.03
C PRO A 209 -15.97 9.60 -30.53
N ASP A 210 -16.54 8.41 -30.64
CA ASP A 210 -16.08 7.26 -31.40
C ASP A 210 -14.65 6.72 -31.19
N GLN A 211 -14.65 5.42 -30.90
CA GLN A 211 -13.55 4.51 -31.17
C GLN A 211 -13.02 4.77 -32.60
N LYS A 212 -11.82 5.37 -32.69
CA LYS A 212 -11.05 5.79 -33.88
C LYS A 212 -10.96 7.32 -34.04
N ALA A 213 -10.20 7.98 -33.19
CA ALA A 213 -9.57 9.23 -33.59
C ALA A 213 -8.20 9.34 -32.92
N LYS A 214 -7.16 9.51 -33.74
CA LYS A 214 -6.00 10.26 -33.30
C LYS A 214 -6.58 11.57 -32.74
N ASP A 215 -6.31 11.93 -31.49
CA ASP A 215 -6.34 13.35 -31.17
C ASP A 215 -5.43 14.04 -32.19
N GLU A 216 -5.78 15.26 -32.61
CA GLU A 216 -5.05 16.05 -33.60
C GLU A 216 -3.54 16.24 -33.27
N THR A 217 -3.13 15.82 -32.07
CA THR A 217 -1.77 15.80 -31.51
C THR A 217 -1.04 14.44 -31.59
N GLY A 218 -1.65 13.37 -32.11
CA GLY A 218 -1.03 12.05 -32.26
C GLY A 218 -1.00 11.17 -31.00
N LYS A 219 -1.57 11.65 -29.88
CA LYS A 219 -1.58 10.96 -28.58
C LYS A 219 -2.50 9.72 -28.58
N ARG A 220 -2.14 8.68 -27.82
CA ARG A 220 -2.87 7.40 -27.75
C ARG A 220 -3.51 7.23 -26.39
N THR A 221 -4.83 7.38 -26.34
CA THR A 221 -5.64 7.16 -25.13
C THR A 221 -6.38 5.83 -25.23
N LEU A 222 -6.46 5.10 -24.12
CA LEU A 222 -7.24 3.88 -23.99
C LEU A 222 -8.25 4.02 -22.86
N ASP A 223 -9.53 4.04 -23.22
CA ASP A 223 -10.62 4.04 -22.25
C ASP A 223 -11.03 2.61 -21.89
N LEU A 224 -10.72 2.21 -20.67
CA LEU A 224 -11.26 1.01 -20.04
C LEU A 224 -12.57 1.41 -19.36
N LEU A 225 -13.67 1.25 -20.11
CA LEU A 225 -15.04 1.54 -19.67
C LEU A 225 -15.43 0.60 -18.53
N CYS A 226 -15.01 0.97 -17.32
CA CYS A 226 -15.26 0.24 -16.10
C CYS A 226 -16.20 1.12 -15.27
N GLY A 227 -17.40 0.62 -14.96
CA GLY A 227 -18.34 1.34 -14.11
C GLY A 227 -17.76 1.73 -12.74
N ASN A 228 -18.56 2.40 -11.92
CA ASN A 228 -18.11 2.70 -10.56
C ASN A 228 -18.17 1.50 -9.60
N GLY A 229 -17.27 1.49 -8.61
CA GLY A 229 -17.25 0.53 -7.50
C GLY A 229 -17.08 -0.94 -7.94
N LYS A 230 -17.73 -1.85 -7.20
CA LYS A 230 -17.59 -3.31 -7.39
C LYS A 230 -17.97 -3.79 -8.79
N LEU A 231 -18.91 -3.12 -9.45
CA LEU A 231 -19.31 -3.42 -10.82
C LEU A 231 -18.17 -3.09 -11.80
N GLY A 232 -17.53 -1.93 -11.62
CA GLY A 232 -16.31 -1.55 -12.32
C GLY A 232 -15.18 -2.55 -12.18
N SER A 233 -14.89 -2.96 -10.95
CA SER A 233 -13.85 -3.94 -10.69
C SER A 233 -14.09 -5.27 -11.42
N ARG A 234 -15.34 -5.71 -11.58
CA ARG A 234 -15.67 -6.93 -12.34
C ARG A 234 -15.55 -6.70 -13.85
N ALA A 235 -16.01 -5.55 -14.34
CA ALA A 235 -15.87 -5.16 -15.74
C ALA A 235 -14.40 -5.04 -16.17
N LEU A 236 -13.50 -4.68 -15.26
CA LEU A 236 -12.07 -4.60 -15.53
C LEU A 236 -11.53 -5.87 -16.19
N ARG A 237 -11.97 -7.06 -15.76
CA ARG A 237 -11.52 -8.34 -16.31
C ARG A 237 -11.72 -8.45 -17.83
N SER A 238 -12.85 -7.96 -18.35
CA SER A 238 -13.12 -7.99 -19.80
C SER A 238 -12.41 -6.89 -20.57
N GLN A 239 -11.92 -5.85 -19.88
CA GLN A 239 -11.21 -4.73 -20.48
C GLN A 239 -9.68 -4.93 -20.53
N LEU A 240 -9.09 -5.65 -19.56
CA LEU A 240 -7.63 -5.92 -19.51
C LEU A 240 -7.03 -6.54 -20.79
N PRO A 241 -7.72 -7.42 -21.56
CA PRO A 241 -7.21 -7.92 -22.84
C PRO A 241 -6.90 -6.84 -23.90
N ARG A 242 -7.41 -5.60 -23.72
CA ARG A 242 -7.13 -4.46 -24.62
C ARG A 242 -5.77 -3.82 -24.35
N ILE A 243 -5.12 -4.13 -23.22
CA ILE A 243 -3.84 -3.54 -22.81
C ILE A 243 -2.67 -3.97 -23.73
N PRO A 244 -2.46 -5.26 -24.04
CA PRO A 244 -1.38 -5.66 -24.94
C PRO A 244 -1.40 -5.00 -26.33
N PRO A 245 -2.53 -4.98 -27.08
CA PRO A 245 -2.55 -4.31 -28.39
C PRO A 245 -2.36 -2.80 -28.26
N PHE A 246 -2.84 -2.18 -27.17
CA PHE A 246 -2.58 -0.77 -26.91
C PHE A 246 -1.09 -0.47 -26.73
N ILE A 247 -0.39 -1.23 -25.86
CA ILE A 247 1.05 -1.06 -25.64
C ILE A 247 1.85 -1.29 -26.93
N ALA A 248 1.45 -2.29 -27.73
CA ALA A 248 2.07 -2.53 -29.03
C ALA A 248 1.90 -1.34 -30.00
N SER A 249 0.78 -0.60 -29.90
CA SER A 249 0.46 0.55 -30.75
C SER A 249 1.17 1.86 -30.36
N LEU A 250 1.79 1.92 -29.17
CA LEU A 250 2.48 3.12 -28.70
C LEU A 250 3.74 3.38 -29.55
N PRO A 251 4.13 4.65 -29.77
CA PRO A 251 5.35 4.98 -30.51
C PRO A 251 6.60 4.30 -29.94
N ASP A 252 7.58 4.02 -30.79
CA ASP A 252 8.88 3.53 -30.36
C ASP A 252 9.94 4.61 -30.54
N TYR A 253 10.31 5.26 -29.44
CA TYR A 253 11.36 6.27 -29.41
C TYR A 253 12.71 5.70 -28.97
N GLY A 254 12.91 4.37 -29.02
CA GLY A 254 14.11 3.71 -28.51
C GLY A 254 14.24 3.73 -26.97
N SER A 255 13.19 4.19 -26.28
CA SER A 255 13.07 4.17 -24.82
C SER A 255 11.71 3.61 -24.42
N PRO A 256 11.56 3.01 -23.21
CA PRO A 256 10.28 2.50 -22.73
C PRO A 256 9.21 3.60 -22.76
N PRO A 257 7.96 3.33 -23.17
CA PRO A 257 6.92 4.36 -23.21
C PRO A 257 6.59 4.86 -21.79
N LYS A 258 6.35 6.16 -21.67
CA LYS A 258 5.85 6.80 -20.45
C LYS A 258 4.33 6.72 -20.44
N ILE A 259 3.78 5.88 -19.57
CA ILE A 259 2.34 5.58 -19.54
C ILE A 259 1.72 6.10 -18.25
N LEU A 260 0.56 6.74 -18.36
CA LEU A 260 -0.25 7.20 -17.24
C LEU A 260 -1.50 6.32 -17.08
N PHE A 261 -1.77 5.84 -15.87
CA PHE A 261 -3.00 5.14 -15.50
C PHE A 261 -3.82 6.02 -14.56
N VAL A 262 -5.06 6.33 -14.94
CA VAL A 262 -5.95 7.16 -14.13
C VAL A 262 -7.25 6.44 -13.82
N CYS A 263 -7.81 6.73 -12.64
CA CYS A 263 -9.19 6.41 -12.28
C CYS A 263 -9.72 7.55 -11.38
N PRO A 264 -11.03 7.61 -11.05
CA PRO A 264 -11.59 8.71 -10.25
C PRO A 264 -10.80 9.01 -8.98
N THR A 265 -10.40 7.97 -8.25
CA THR A 265 -9.66 8.09 -6.98
C THR A 265 -8.14 8.00 -7.13
N GLY A 266 -7.63 7.46 -8.24
CA GLY A 266 -6.22 7.07 -8.37
C GLY A 266 -5.76 5.95 -7.44
N LYS A 267 -6.68 5.22 -6.78
CA LYS A 267 -6.37 4.26 -5.71
C LYS A 267 -6.78 2.81 -5.98
N ASP A 268 -7.64 2.56 -6.97
CA ASP A 268 -8.25 1.23 -7.21
C ASP A 268 -8.04 0.70 -8.63
N LEU A 269 -8.88 1.10 -9.60
CA LEU A 269 -8.85 0.51 -10.94
C LEU A 269 -7.55 0.83 -11.69
N SER A 270 -7.05 2.05 -11.57
CA SER A 270 -5.76 2.45 -12.16
C SER A 270 -4.60 1.61 -11.62
N VAL A 271 -4.65 1.28 -10.33
CA VAL A 271 -3.68 0.40 -9.65
C VAL A 271 -3.74 -1.01 -10.22
N GLY A 272 -4.94 -1.59 -10.37
CA GLY A 272 -5.12 -2.91 -10.98
C GLY A 272 -4.62 -2.99 -12.43
N THR A 273 -4.87 -1.95 -13.22
CA THR A 273 -4.41 -1.86 -14.61
C THR A 273 -2.89 -1.70 -14.69
N ALA A 274 -2.30 -0.80 -13.89
CA ALA A 274 -0.84 -0.63 -13.80
C ALA A 274 -0.15 -1.91 -13.34
N LEU A 275 -0.74 -2.62 -12.37
CA LEU A 275 -0.27 -3.92 -11.90
C LEU A 275 -0.26 -4.96 -13.02
N THR A 276 -1.30 -4.98 -13.86
CA THR A 276 -1.37 -5.87 -15.03
C THR A 276 -0.23 -5.60 -16.01
N VAL A 277 0.06 -4.31 -16.28
CA VAL A 277 1.17 -3.92 -17.17
C VAL A 277 2.52 -4.29 -16.57
N LEU A 278 2.73 -4.09 -15.26
CA LEU A 278 3.95 -4.50 -14.56
C LEU A 278 4.19 -6.02 -14.61
N CYS A 279 3.12 -6.82 -14.60
CA CYS A 279 3.26 -8.28 -14.67
C CYS A 279 3.55 -8.76 -16.10
N LEU A 280 2.94 -8.15 -17.11
CA LEU A 280 3.06 -8.58 -18.50
C LEU A 280 4.32 -8.06 -19.21
N PHE A 281 4.72 -6.81 -18.97
CA PHE A 281 5.71 -6.12 -19.82
C PHE A 281 7.02 -5.81 -19.11
N PHE A 282 7.18 -6.19 -17.84
CA PHE A 282 8.38 -5.92 -17.06
C PHE A 282 8.98 -7.20 -16.48
N ASP A 283 10.29 -7.37 -16.69
CA ASP A 283 11.05 -8.46 -16.10
C ASP A 283 11.36 -8.20 -14.60
N ASN A 284 12.00 -9.16 -13.93
CA ASN A 284 12.30 -9.04 -12.49
C ASN A 284 13.22 -7.85 -12.14
N LYS A 285 13.95 -7.30 -13.12
CA LYS A 285 14.79 -6.11 -12.99
C LYS A 285 14.07 -4.83 -13.43
N TYR A 286 12.75 -4.90 -13.65
CA TYR A 286 11.92 -3.80 -14.13
C TYR A 286 12.38 -3.23 -15.48
N ARG A 287 12.93 -4.08 -16.34
CA ARG A 287 13.22 -3.73 -17.74
C ARG A 287 11.97 -3.98 -18.57
N PHE A 288 11.61 -2.99 -19.39
CA PHE A 288 10.43 -3.04 -20.25
C PHE A 288 10.68 -3.89 -21.50
N SER A 289 9.68 -4.69 -21.86
CA SER A 289 9.55 -5.38 -23.14
C SER A 289 8.27 -4.90 -23.82
N ARG A 290 8.32 -4.69 -25.14
CA ARG A 290 7.12 -4.35 -25.93
C ARG A 290 6.17 -5.55 -26.09
N HIS A 291 6.71 -6.76 -25.99
CA HIS A 291 5.93 -7.98 -26.04
C HIS A 291 5.58 -8.44 -24.63
N ALA A 292 4.31 -8.83 -24.44
CA ALA A 292 3.87 -9.45 -23.20
C ALA A 292 4.66 -10.75 -22.96
N THR A 293 5.00 -11.00 -21.70
CA THR A 293 5.75 -12.20 -21.33
C THR A 293 4.98 -13.47 -21.67
N SER A 294 5.70 -14.47 -22.16
CA SER A 294 5.19 -15.84 -22.31
C SER A 294 5.39 -16.69 -21.05
N THR A 295 6.13 -16.19 -20.07
CA THR A 295 6.38 -16.91 -18.82
C THR A 295 5.11 -16.95 -17.97
N PRO A 296 4.78 -18.09 -17.34
CA PRO A 296 3.67 -18.17 -16.41
C PRO A 296 3.77 -17.12 -15.31
N ILE A 297 2.68 -16.39 -15.08
CA ILE A 297 2.58 -15.41 -14.00
C ILE A 297 1.95 -16.14 -12.81
N ASP A 298 2.60 -16.08 -11.66
CA ASP A 298 2.09 -16.64 -10.42
C ASP A 298 1.61 -15.57 -9.44
N LYS A 299 1.02 -16.02 -8.33
CA LYS A 299 0.50 -15.13 -7.29
C LYS A 299 1.62 -14.37 -6.57
N ALA A 300 2.83 -14.94 -6.47
CA ALA A 300 3.98 -14.33 -5.82
C ALA A 300 4.48 -13.12 -6.62
N LEU A 301 4.59 -13.24 -7.94
CA LEU A 301 4.93 -12.16 -8.86
C LEU A 301 3.94 -11.01 -8.73
N ILE A 302 2.64 -11.29 -8.77
CA ILE A 302 1.59 -10.26 -8.64
C ILE A 302 1.72 -9.53 -7.29
N ARG A 303 1.89 -10.25 -6.18
CA ARG A 303 2.11 -9.65 -4.86
C ARG A 303 3.35 -8.75 -4.83
N ARG A 304 4.46 -9.19 -5.40
CA ARG A 304 5.70 -8.41 -5.48
C ARG A 304 5.55 -7.14 -6.32
N ARG A 305 4.83 -7.22 -7.45
CA ARG A 305 4.53 -6.03 -8.27
C ARG A 305 3.59 -5.06 -7.57
N LEU A 306 2.60 -5.57 -6.84
CA LEU A 306 1.71 -4.73 -6.04
C LEU A 306 2.47 -4.02 -4.92
N ALA A 307 3.41 -4.69 -4.25
CA ALA A 307 4.27 -4.10 -3.23
C ALA A 307 5.10 -2.92 -3.76
N LEU A 308 5.56 -2.97 -5.01
CA LEU A 308 6.21 -1.83 -5.66
C LEU A 308 5.26 -0.63 -5.76
N ILE A 309 4.01 -0.88 -6.18
CA ILE A 309 3.02 0.19 -6.33
C ILE A 309 2.69 0.81 -4.97
N THR A 310 2.42 0.00 -3.96
CA THR A 310 2.09 0.51 -2.62
C THR A 310 3.28 1.22 -1.96
N THR A 311 4.51 0.82 -2.27
CA THR A 311 5.72 1.55 -1.81
C THR A 311 5.83 2.92 -2.48
N ALA A 312 5.55 3.00 -3.79
CA ALA A 312 5.61 4.26 -4.52
C ALA A 312 4.44 5.20 -4.18
N LYS A 313 3.24 4.64 -3.96
CA LYS A 313 2.01 5.36 -3.67
C LYS A 313 1.29 4.69 -2.47
N PRO A 314 1.60 5.08 -1.22
CA PRO A 314 1.09 4.40 -0.02
C PRO A 314 -0.42 4.44 0.19
N ASP A 315 -1.09 5.44 -0.38
CA ASP A 315 -2.55 5.60 -0.29
C ASP A 315 -3.34 4.76 -1.31
N THR A 316 -2.67 3.88 -2.09
CA THR A 316 -3.37 2.93 -2.95
C THR A 316 -4.11 1.88 -2.14
N ASN A 317 -5.34 1.60 -2.53
CA ASN A 317 -6.19 0.63 -1.86
C ASN A 317 -7.04 -0.12 -2.91
N PRO A 318 -6.42 -1.00 -3.73
CA PRO A 318 -7.16 -1.75 -4.74
C PRO A 318 -8.13 -2.71 -4.07
N SER A 319 -9.40 -2.65 -4.49
CA SER A 319 -10.45 -3.48 -3.92
C SER A 319 -10.18 -4.96 -4.17
N ARG A 320 -10.69 -5.83 -3.29
CA ARG A 320 -10.62 -7.29 -3.47
C ARG A 320 -11.15 -7.74 -4.84
N SER A 321 -12.21 -7.09 -5.33
CA SER A 321 -12.77 -7.36 -6.65
C SER A 321 -11.81 -6.97 -7.79
N THR A 322 -11.09 -5.85 -7.66
CA THR A 322 -10.10 -5.42 -8.66
C THR A 322 -8.96 -6.43 -8.73
N LEU A 323 -8.43 -6.85 -7.58
CA LEU A 323 -7.36 -7.87 -7.54
C LEU A 323 -7.84 -9.22 -8.08
N GLN A 324 -9.09 -9.63 -7.82
CA GLN A 324 -9.66 -10.85 -8.39
C GLN A 324 -9.71 -10.80 -9.93
N SER A 325 -10.08 -9.66 -10.51
CA SER A 325 -10.09 -9.47 -11.96
C SER A 325 -8.69 -9.53 -12.56
N VAL A 326 -7.70 -8.90 -11.93
CA VAL A 326 -6.29 -8.97 -12.32
C VAL A 326 -5.78 -10.41 -12.25
N HIS A 327 -5.99 -11.10 -11.13
CA HIS A 327 -5.60 -12.50 -10.96
C HIS A 327 -6.24 -13.41 -12.02
N SER A 328 -7.53 -13.23 -12.29
CA SER A 328 -8.26 -14.06 -13.26
C SER A 328 -7.78 -13.87 -14.69
N PHE A 329 -7.27 -12.67 -15.01
CA PHE A 329 -6.71 -12.36 -16.33
C PHE A 329 -5.26 -12.84 -16.48
N LEU A 330 -4.42 -12.60 -15.46
CA LEU A 330 -3.00 -12.96 -15.50
C LEU A 330 -2.71 -14.43 -15.25
N MET A 331 -3.60 -15.12 -14.52
CA MET A 331 -3.46 -16.54 -14.17
C MET A 331 -4.68 -17.33 -14.69
N PRO A 332 -4.88 -17.39 -16.03
CA PRO A 332 -5.95 -18.22 -16.58
C PRO A 332 -5.72 -19.66 -16.14
N ARG A 333 -6.77 -20.33 -15.65
CA ARG A 333 -6.71 -21.77 -15.41
C ARG A 333 -6.46 -22.42 -16.77
N LEU A 334 -5.42 -23.24 -16.87
CA LEU A 334 -5.28 -24.18 -17.98
C LEU A 334 -6.52 -25.08 -17.92
N GLU A 335 -7.39 -24.98 -18.93
CA GLU A 335 -8.46 -25.95 -19.17
C GLU A 335 -7.88 -27.29 -19.63
#